data_AF-A0A9D9QNJ4-F1
#
_entry.id   AF-A0A9D9QNJ4-F1
#
_cell.length_a   1.000
_cell.length_b   1.000
_cell.length_c   1.000
_cell.angle_alpha   90.00
_cell.angle_beta   90.00
_cell.angle_gamma   90.00
#
_symmetry.space_group_name_H-M   'P 1'
#
loop_
_entity.id
_entity.type
_entity.pdbx_description
1 polymer ?
#
loop_
_entity_poly.entity_id
_entity_poly.type
_entity_poly.pdbx_seq_one_letter_code
_entity_poly.pdbx_strand_id
1 'polypeptide(L)'
;MTSGQEKQLVRFVADAAESAAKQVVADADFLWKDGAQLVIERGGELKTAIEQATVNALKQLSSRYPVFAETRLLKPVAQATVPARTKPFNVAEFYQTGPGLYVYDTFADRLELNARQAVDSAPERPYVASLLKANASDGDIRKELPETHLSTLEGIAGLIEAQPNGKSGFLLNNGYANIFYVEGKNGEVFAVGVRWDSGRRRWRVRNWELGGFGDWDADRQVLCPGTAAL
;
A
#
# COMPACT_ATOMS: atom_id res chain seq x y z
N MET A 1 -14.40 -4.94 14.55
CA MET A 1 -13.94 -4.04 15.63
C MET A 1 -14.31 -4.68 16.95
N THR A 2 -13.38 -4.81 17.89
CA THR A 2 -13.68 -5.33 19.24
C THR A 2 -14.34 -4.25 20.08
N SER A 3 -15.09 -4.64 21.13
CA SER A 3 -15.70 -3.68 22.07
C SER A 3 -14.66 -2.76 22.75
N GLY A 4 -13.42 -3.24 22.93
CA GLY A 4 -12.32 -2.43 23.45
C GLY A 4 -11.84 -1.36 22.46
N GLN A 5 -11.65 -1.74 21.19
CA GLN A 5 -11.26 -0.81 20.12
C GLN A 5 -12.32 0.25 19.87
N GLU A 6 -13.60 -0.12 19.89
CA GLU A 6 -14.71 0.81 19.73
C GLU A 6 -14.70 1.88 20.83
N LYS A 7 -14.58 1.48 22.10
CA LYS A 7 -14.49 2.42 23.23
C LYS A 7 -13.30 3.35 23.13
N GLN A 8 -12.14 2.83 22.72
CA GLN A 8 -10.94 3.66 22.52
C GLN A 8 -11.12 4.66 21.37
N LEU A 9 -11.67 4.23 20.23
CA LEU A 9 -11.90 5.10 19.08
C LEU A 9 -12.88 6.22 19.42
N VAL A 10 -13.99 5.89 20.08
CA VAL A 10 -14.99 6.88 20.55
C VAL A 10 -14.32 7.91 21.46
N ARG A 11 -13.49 7.46 22.42
CA ARG A 11 -12.75 8.35 23.31
C ARG A 11 -11.81 9.29 22.53
N PHE A 12 -11.00 8.75 21.62
CA PHE A 12 -10.07 9.57 20.84
C PHE A 12 -10.79 10.62 19.99
N VAL A 13 -11.90 10.25 19.34
CA VAL A 13 -12.69 11.18 18.53
C VAL A 13 -13.32 12.26 19.40
N ALA A 14 -13.84 11.89 20.59
CA ALA A 14 -14.41 12.86 21.53
C ALA A 14 -13.35 13.85 22.04
N ASP A 15 -12.18 13.35 22.48
CA ASP A 15 -11.08 14.17 22.98
C ASP A 15 -10.55 15.14 21.90
N ALA A 16 -10.45 14.66 20.65
CA ALA A 16 -10.05 15.48 19.51
C ALA A 16 -11.10 16.53 19.13
N ALA A 17 -12.38 16.15 19.13
CA ALA A 17 -13.48 17.08 18.85
C ALA A 17 -13.57 18.18 19.91
N GLU A 18 -13.41 17.85 21.19
CA GLU A 18 -13.40 18.82 22.29
C GLU A 18 -12.21 19.78 22.16
N SER A 19 -11.01 19.25 21.90
CA SER A 19 -9.81 20.07 21.68
C SER A 19 -9.96 21.01 20.48
N ALA A 20 -10.47 20.49 19.35
CA ALA A 20 -10.71 21.28 18.16
C ALA A 20 -11.75 22.38 18.37
N ALA A 21 -12.85 22.07 19.08
CA ALA A 21 -13.88 23.06 19.40
C ALA A 21 -13.32 24.20 20.26
N LYS A 22 -12.51 23.89 21.27
CA LYS A 22 -11.85 24.91 22.11
C LYS A 22 -10.91 25.79 21.29
N GLN A 23 -10.09 25.20 20.43
CA GLN A 23 -9.16 25.94 19.59
C GLN A 23 -9.88 26.85 18.59
N VAL A 24 -10.87 26.32 17.87
CA VAL A 24 -11.62 27.09 16.86
C VAL A 24 -12.35 28.27 17.47
N VAL A 25 -12.95 28.11 18.67
CA VAL A 25 -13.63 29.22 19.35
C VAL A 25 -12.63 30.25 19.88
N ALA A 26 -11.46 29.82 20.35
CA ALA A 26 -10.41 30.73 20.80
C ALA A 26 -9.84 31.58 19.64
N ASP A 27 -9.80 31.02 18.43
CA ASP A 27 -9.29 31.68 17.21
C ASP A 27 -10.41 32.33 16.38
N ALA A 28 -11.65 32.35 16.87
CA ALA A 28 -12.82 32.82 16.12
C ALA A 28 -12.98 34.35 16.12
N ASP A 29 -11.92 35.08 15.77
CA ASP A 29 -11.92 36.55 15.65
C ASP A 29 -12.93 37.08 14.61
N PHE A 30 -13.46 36.18 13.77
CA PHE A 30 -14.47 36.44 12.75
C PHE A 30 -15.92 36.33 13.25
N LEU A 31 -16.16 35.81 14.46
CA LEU A 31 -17.50 35.69 15.04
C LEU A 31 -17.82 36.90 15.93
N TRP A 32 -18.35 37.96 15.33
CA TRP A 32 -18.96 39.06 16.10
C TRP A 32 -20.25 38.59 16.79
N LYS A 33 -20.75 39.34 17.79
CA LYS A 33 -21.90 38.96 18.63
C LYS A 33 -23.09 38.37 17.85
N ASP A 34 -23.48 39.02 16.75
CA ASP A 34 -24.63 38.60 15.96
C ASP A 34 -24.34 37.36 15.10
N GLY A 35 -23.08 37.18 14.68
CA GLY A 35 -22.61 35.99 13.97
C GLY A 35 -22.52 34.75 14.87
N ALA A 36 -22.08 34.92 16.12
CA ALA A 36 -22.06 33.85 17.11
C ALA A 36 -23.47 33.34 17.44
N GLN A 37 -24.42 34.26 17.61
CA GLN A 37 -25.83 33.93 17.87
C GLN A 37 -26.46 33.16 16.71
N LEU A 38 -26.19 33.55 15.46
CA LEU A 38 -26.68 32.84 14.27
C LEU A 38 -26.12 31.41 14.17
N VAL A 39 -24.84 31.19 14.52
CA VAL A 39 -24.23 29.85 14.55
C VAL A 39 -24.86 28.98 15.63
N ILE A 40 -25.20 29.55 16.79
CA ILE A 40 -25.92 28.86 17.88
C ILE A 40 -27.31 28.43 17.39
N GLU A 41 -28.05 29.32 16.75
CA GLU A 41 -29.39 29.05 16.21
C GLU A 41 -29.37 27.97 15.11
N ARG A 42 -28.27 27.90 14.35
CA ARG A 42 -28.02 26.87 13.32
C ARG A 42 -27.20 25.68 13.82
N GLY A 43 -27.12 25.46 15.13
CA GLY A 43 -26.27 24.41 15.72
C GLY A 43 -26.47 23.01 15.15
N GLY A 44 -27.66 22.68 14.63
CA GLY A 44 -27.94 21.42 13.94
C GLY A 44 -27.21 21.26 12.59
N GLU A 45 -27.11 22.34 11.81
CA GLU A 45 -26.35 22.37 10.55
C GLU A 45 -24.85 22.20 10.82
N LEU A 46 -24.34 22.92 11.84
CA LEU A 46 -22.95 22.81 12.27
C LEU A 46 -22.61 21.40 12.74
N LYS A 47 -23.47 20.78 13.56
CA LYS A 47 -23.30 19.40 14.02
C LYS A 47 -23.17 18.42 12.86
N THR A 48 -24.08 18.51 11.89
CA THR A 48 -24.09 17.62 10.71
C THR A 48 -22.80 17.78 9.88
N ALA A 49 -22.33 19.02 9.69
CA ALA A 49 -21.10 19.29 8.96
C ALA A 49 -19.86 18.68 9.66
N ILE A 50 -19.79 18.80 11.00
CA ILE A 50 -18.71 18.21 11.79
C ILE A 50 -18.76 16.67 11.70
N GLU A 51 -19.93 16.05 11.88
CA GLU A 51 -20.09 14.60 11.75
C GLU A 51 -19.59 14.09 10.39
N GLN A 52 -19.98 14.76 9.30
CA GLN A 52 -19.57 14.36 7.96
C GLN A 52 -18.05 14.54 7.75
N ALA A 53 -17.47 15.63 8.25
CA ALA A 53 -16.03 15.87 8.17
C ALA A 53 -15.25 14.81 8.97
N THR A 54 -15.70 14.45 10.18
CA THR A 54 -15.10 13.39 10.99
C THR A 54 -15.20 12.04 10.31
N VAL A 55 -16.35 11.69 9.73
CA VAL A 55 -16.49 10.44 8.96
C VAL A 55 -15.53 10.41 7.77
N ASN A 56 -15.41 11.51 7.03
CA ASN A 56 -14.49 11.59 5.90
C ASN A 56 -13.02 11.49 6.34
N ALA A 57 -12.65 12.13 7.44
CA ALA A 57 -11.31 12.03 8.02
C ALA A 57 -11.00 10.60 8.49
N LEU A 58 -11.95 9.94 9.16
CA LEU A 58 -11.82 8.54 9.58
C LEU A 58 -11.70 7.60 8.38
N LYS A 59 -12.47 7.83 7.31
CA LYS A 59 -12.33 7.07 6.05
C LYS A 59 -10.94 7.24 5.44
N GLN A 60 -10.44 8.48 5.35
CA GLN A 60 -9.09 8.76 4.84
C GLN A 60 -7.99 8.15 5.73
N LEU A 61 -8.16 8.16 7.05
CA LEU A 61 -7.22 7.50 7.95
C LEU A 61 -7.30 5.98 7.78
N SER A 62 -8.50 5.41 7.74
CA SER A 62 -8.66 3.96 7.54
C SER A 62 -8.09 3.46 6.21
N SER A 63 -8.14 4.27 5.14
CA SER A 63 -7.51 3.94 3.86
C SER A 63 -5.99 4.09 3.88
N ARG A 64 -5.45 4.92 4.79
CA ARG A 64 -4.01 5.06 5.04
C ARG A 64 -3.44 3.93 5.90
N TYR A 65 -4.25 3.32 6.76
CA TYR A 65 -3.83 2.26 7.69
C TYR A 65 -4.62 0.95 7.52
N PRO A 66 -4.55 0.28 6.35
CA PRO A 66 -5.26 -0.98 6.16
C PRO A 66 -4.62 -2.08 7.02
N VAL A 67 -5.30 -2.46 8.11
CA VAL A 67 -5.18 -3.81 8.65
C VAL A 67 -5.90 -4.70 7.65
N PHE A 68 -5.15 -5.42 6.82
CA PHE A 68 -5.78 -6.35 5.89
C PHE A 68 -6.51 -7.41 6.70
N ALA A 69 -7.84 -7.34 6.67
CA ALA A 69 -8.68 -8.45 7.09
C ALA A 69 -8.67 -9.48 5.96
N GLU A 70 -8.83 -10.76 6.31
CA GLU A 70 -9.09 -11.79 5.31
C GLU A 70 -10.33 -11.41 4.50
N THR A 71 -10.20 -11.44 3.18
CA THR A 71 -11.27 -11.15 2.22
C THR A 71 -11.73 -12.46 1.55
N ARG A 72 -12.54 -12.32 0.49
CA ARG A 72 -12.98 -13.47 -0.29
C ARG A 72 -11.80 -14.14 -1.00
N LEU A 73 -10.89 -13.37 -1.60
CA LEU A 73 -9.73 -13.87 -2.34
C LEU A 73 -8.41 -13.82 -1.56
N LEU A 74 -8.23 -12.88 -0.63
CA LEU A 74 -6.94 -12.62 0.01
C LEU A 74 -6.94 -13.06 1.47
N LYS A 75 -5.99 -13.92 1.82
CA LYS A 75 -5.70 -14.29 3.21
C LYS A 75 -4.36 -13.66 3.63
N PRO A 76 -4.36 -12.62 4.47
CA PRO A 76 -3.14 -12.04 5.02
C PRO A 76 -2.35 -13.10 5.79
N VAL A 77 -1.06 -13.22 5.51
CA VAL A 77 -0.17 -14.23 6.12
C VAL A 77 1.07 -13.64 6.77
N ALA A 78 1.51 -12.46 6.36
CA ALA A 78 2.68 -11.82 6.94
C ALA A 78 2.67 -10.31 6.72
N GLN A 79 3.41 -9.60 7.58
CA GLN A 79 3.75 -8.19 7.39
C GLN A 79 5.27 -8.03 7.57
N ALA A 80 5.86 -7.13 6.80
CA ALA A 80 7.27 -6.79 6.89
C ALA A 80 7.49 -5.34 6.51
N THR A 81 8.59 -4.77 7.00
CA THR A 81 8.97 -3.40 6.66
C THR A 81 10.20 -3.42 5.77
N VAL A 82 10.10 -2.81 4.59
CA VAL A 82 11.25 -2.53 3.74
C VAL A 82 11.94 -1.30 4.33
N PRO A 83 13.19 -1.43 4.82
CA PRO A 83 13.90 -0.33 5.47
C PRO A 83 14.13 0.83 4.51
N ALA A 84 14.28 2.04 5.05
CA ALA A 84 14.62 3.22 4.26
C ALA A 84 15.93 3.00 3.49
N ARG A 85 15.93 3.37 2.20
CA ARG A 85 17.16 3.46 1.40
C ARG A 85 17.80 4.82 1.65
N THR A 86 18.98 4.81 2.27
CA THR A 86 19.76 6.02 2.60
C THR A 86 20.86 6.33 1.57
N LYS A 87 20.94 5.52 0.51
CA LYS A 87 21.90 5.67 -0.57
C LYS A 87 21.16 5.86 -1.90
N PRO A 88 21.76 6.57 -2.87
CA PRO A 88 21.20 6.69 -4.20
C PRO A 88 20.86 5.33 -4.80
N PHE A 89 19.69 5.24 -5.41
CA PHE A 89 19.19 4.03 -6.05
C PHE A 89 18.76 4.33 -7.48
N ASN A 90 19.35 3.58 -8.41
CA ASN A 90 18.98 3.62 -9.82
C ASN A 90 18.21 2.35 -10.19
N VAL A 91 16.91 2.51 -10.48
CA VAL A 91 16.03 1.42 -10.89
C VAL A 91 16.52 0.72 -12.16
N ALA A 92 17.03 1.45 -13.14
CA ALA A 92 17.51 0.89 -14.40
C ALA A 92 18.79 0.08 -14.23
N GLU A 93 19.63 0.43 -13.26
CA GLU A 93 20.83 -0.35 -12.90
C GLU A 93 20.47 -1.60 -12.10
N PHE A 94 19.55 -1.50 -11.13
CA PHE A 94 19.15 -2.64 -10.32
C PHE A 94 18.46 -3.73 -11.15
N TYR A 95 17.52 -3.34 -12.01
CA TYR A 95 16.72 -4.28 -12.81
C TYR A 95 17.43 -4.69 -14.13
N GLN A 96 18.72 -5.01 -14.04
CA GLN A 96 19.47 -5.63 -15.12
C GLN A 96 19.62 -7.13 -14.85
N THR A 97 19.55 -7.94 -15.92
CA THR A 97 19.84 -9.37 -15.80
C THR A 97 21.30 -9.57 -15.42
N GLY A 98 21.54 -10.33 -14.35
CA GLY A 98 22.87 -10.58 -13.82
C GLY A 98 22.90 -11.77 -12.85
N PRO A 99 24.00 -11.94 -12.09
CA PRO A 99 24.07 -12.96 -11.05
C PRO A 99 22.93 -12.78 -10.03
N GLY A 100 22.13 -13.83 -9.83
CA GLY A 100 21.05 -13.84 -8.84
C GLY A 100 19.75 -13.14 -9.26
N LEU A 101 19.70 -12.45 -10.41
CA LEU A 101 18.52 -11.76 -10.93
C LEU A 101 18.36 -11.94 -12.44
N TYR A 102 17.14 -12.28 -12.88
CA TYR A 102 16.79 -12.34 -14.29
C TYR A 102 15.54 -11.50 -14.53
N VAL A 103 15.70 -10.46 -15.35
CA VAL A 103 14.64 -9.52 -15.71
C VAL A 103 14.21 -9.83 -17.14
N TYR A 104 12.91 -10.00 -17.36
CA TYR A 104 12.36 -10.28 -18.69
C TYR A 104 12.32 -9.01 -19.56
N ASP A 105 12.54 -9.16 -20.87
CA ASP A 105 12.79 -8.05 -21.80
C ASP A 105 11.72 -6.96 -21.79
N THR A 106 10.43 -7.31 -21.65
CA THR A 106 9.33 -6.32 -21.63
C THR A 106 9.22 -5.52 -20.33
N PHE A 107 10.01 -5.86 -19.32
CA PHE A 107 9.95 -5.23 -18.00
C PHE A 107 10.43 -3.78 -18.04
N ALA A 108 11.56 -3.55 -18.71
CA ALA A 108 12.19 -2.23 -18.77
C ALA A 108 11.31 -1.19 -19.47
N ASP A 109 10.74 -1.57 -20.62
CA ASP A 109 9.98 -0.67 -21.48
C ASP A 109 8.64 -0.25 -20.86
N ARG A 110 7.85 -1.23 -20.39
CA ARG A 110 6.52 -0.99 -19.82
C ARG A 110 6.56 -0.21 -18.50
N LEU A 111 7.62 -0.37 -17.72
CA LEU A 111 7.80 0.35 -16.45
C LEU A 111 8.69 1.60 -16.58
N GLU A 112 9.08 1.95 -17.81
CA GLU A 112 9.91 3.10 -18.17
C GLU A 112 11.18 3.24 -17.33
N LEU A 113 11.87 2.12 -17.08
CA LEU A 113 13.00 2.11 -16.15
C LEU A 113 14.08 3.13 -16.53
N ASN A 114 14.36 3.28 -17.83
CA ASN A 114 15.39 4.20 -18.34
C ASN A 114 15.00 5.68 -18.25
N ALA A 115 13.70 5.98 -18.14
CA ALA A 115 13.21 7.36 -18.00
C ALA A 115 13.12 7.81 -16.53
N ARG A 116 13.15 6.85 -15.59
CA ARG A 116 13.11 7.14 -14.17
C ARG A 116 14.44 7.69 -13.70
N GLN A 117 14.40 8.83 -13.03
CA GLN A 117 15.57 9.41 -12.38
C GLN A 117 16.00 8.53 -11.20
N ALA A 118 17.31 8.50 -10.94
CA ALA A 118 17.81 7.94 -9.70
C ALA A 118 17.23 8.73 -8.52
N VAL A 119 16.86 8.03 -7.46
CA VAL A 119 16.39 8.65 -6.22
C VAL A 119 17.54 8.71 -5.22
N ASP A 120 17.71 9.86 -4.56
CA ASP A 120 18.74 10.01 -3.52
C ASP A 120 18.45 9.15 -2.29
N SER A 121 17.17 8.93 -2.01
CA SER A 121 16.68 8.08 -0.93
C SER A 121 15.27 7.57 -1.20
N ALA A 122 14.87 6.51 -0.51
CA ALA A 122 13.49 6.05 -0.47
C ALA A 122 13.08 5.84 0.99
N PRO A 123 11.87 6.28 1.40
CA PRO A 123 11.44 6.13 2.77
C PRO A 123 11.26 4.65 3.12
N GLU A 124 11.32 4.36 4.41
CA GLU A 124 10.88 3.08 4.94
C GLU A 124 9.42 2.84 4.54
N ARG A 125 9.10 1.62 4.10
CA ARG A 125 7.76 1.29 3.66
C ARG A 125 7.33 -0.08 4.16
N PRO A 126 6.22 -0.16 4.92
CA PRO A 126 5.65 -1.43 5.32
C PRO A 126 4.89 -2.08 4.17
N TYR A 127 4.90 -3.42 4.17
CA TYR A 127 4.25 -4.28 3.20
C TYR A 127 3.47 -5.38 3.93
N VAL A 128 2.36 -5.75 3.32
CA VAL A 128 1.55 -6.91 3.73
C VAL A 128 1.56 -7.93 2.61
N ALA A 129 1.72 -9.18 3.01
CA ALA A 129 1.66 -10.32 2.10
C ALA A 129 0.39 -11.14 2.38
N SER A 130 -0.36 -11.41 1.33
CA SER A 130 -1.58 -12.20 1.37
C SER A 130 -1.50 -13.37 0.39
N LEU A 131 -1.96 -14.56 0.79
CA LEU A 131 -2.12 -15.68 -0.14
C LEU A 131 -3.46 -15.58 -0.87
N LEU A 132 -3.46 -15.93 -2.15
CA LEU A 132 -4.68 -16.13 -2.92
C LEU A 132 -5.36 -17.43 -2.47
N LYS A 133 -6.63 -17.33 -2.09
CA LYS A 133 -7.47 -18.45 -1.64
C LYS A 133 -8.03 -19.28 -2.79
N ALA A 134 -8.10 -18.69 -3.99
CA ALA A 134 -8.64 -19.29 -5.20
C ALA A 134 -8.01 -18.61 -6.42
N ASN A 135 -8.16 -19.23 -7.59
CA ASN A 135 -7.72 -18.61 -8.84
C ASN A 135 -8.46 -17.29 -9.07
N ALA A 136 -7.74 -16.26 -9.51
CA ALA A 136 -8.31 -14.93 -9.68
C ALA A 136 -7.59 -14.08 -10.73
N SER A 137 -8.37 -13.26 -11.44
CA SER A 137 -7.86 -12.24 -12.35
C SER A 137 -7.25 -11.06 -11.58
N ASP A 138 -6.34 -10.31 -12.22
CA ASP A 138 -5.80 -9.07 -11.63
C ASP A 138 -6.91 -8.07 -11.25
N GLY A 139 -7.96 -8.00 -12.05
CA GLY A 139 -9.09 -7.11 -11.81
C GLY A 139 -9.84 -7.46 -10.51
N ASP A 140 -10.03 -8.75 -10.23
CA ASP A 140 -10.71 -9.18 -9.01
C ASP A 140 -9.83 -9.08 -7.77
N ILE A 141 -8.53 -9.36 -7.90
CA ILE A 141 -7.57 -9.16 -6.82
C ILE A 141 -7.54 -7.69 -6.40
N ARG A 142 -7.40 -6.77 -7.36
CA ARG A 142 -7.29 -5.33 -7.08
C ARG A 142 -8.54 -4.72 -6.45
N LYS A 143 -9.73 -5.27 -6.69
CA LYS A 143 -10.97 -4.84 -6.01
C LYS A 143 -10.94 -5.11 -4.50
N GLU A 144 -10.11 -6.06 -4.05
CA GLU A 144 -9.97 -6.43 -2.64
C GLU A 144 -8.73 -5.81 -1.98
N LEU A 145 -7.93 -5.05 -2.76
CA LEU A 145 -6.79 -4.29 -2.28
C LEU A 145 -7.18 -2.83 -1.98
N PRO A 146 -6.50 -2.14 -1.06
CA PRO A 146 -6.74 -0.72 -0.78
C PRO A 146 -6.36 0.14 -1.98
N GLU A 147 -6.87 1.37 -2.04
CA GLU A 147 -6.50 2.33 -3.10
C GLU A 147 -4.98 2.60 -3.17
N THR A 148 -4.29 2.44 -2.05
CA THR A 148 -2.83 2.63 -1.88
C THR A 148 -1.98 1.40 -2.23
N HIS A 149 -2.55 0.38 -2.88
CA HIS A 149 -1.89 -0.92 -3.14
C HIS A 149 -0.70 -0.89 -4.10
N LEU A 150 -0.46 0.22 -4.80
CA LEU A 150 0.61 0.31 -5.79
C LEU A 150 1.98 0.28 -5.11
N SER A 151 2.75 -0.75 -5.42
CA SER A 151 4.12 -0.94 -4.95
C SER A 151 5.09 -0.09 -5.76
N THR A 152 6.25 0.17 -5.17
CA THR A 152 7.36 0.85 -5.85
C THR A 152 8.45 -0.13 -6.25
N LEU A 153 9.16 0.18 -7.32
CA LEU A 153 10.28 -0.63 -7.81
C LEU A 153 11.41 -0.71 -6.78
N GLU A 154 11.63 0.35 -6.01
CA GLU A 154 12.55 0.44 -4.88
C GLU A 154 12.16 -0.53 -3.76
N GLY A 155 10.86 -0.64 -3.48
CA GLY A 155 10.33 -1.53 -2.45
C GLY A 155 10.48 -3.00 -2.85
N ILE A 156 10.12 -3.33 -4.09
CA ILE A 156 10.32 -4.67 -4.65
C ILE A 156 11.81 -5.05 -4.65
N ALA A 157 12.69 -4.13 -5.04
CA ALA A 157 14.13 -4.34 -5.02
C ALA A 157 14.63 -4.62 -3.59
N GLY A 158 14.15 -3.87 -2.59
CA GLY A 158 14.52 -4.08 -1.19
C GLY A 158 14.12 -5.45 -0.66
N LEU A 159 12.93 -5.93 -1.05
CA LEU A 159 12.47 -7.27 -0.71
C LEU A 159 13.32 -8.37 -1.38
N ILE A 160 13.74 -8.18 -2.62
CA ILE A 160 14.64 -9.11 -3.33
C ILE A 160 16.02 -9.14 -2.66
N GLU A 161 16.60 -7.98 -2.36
CA GLU A 161 17.91 -7.84 -1.69
C GLU A 161 17.93 -8.45 -0.30
N ALA A 162 16.81 -8.38 0.44
CA ALA A 162 16.66 -8.99 1.76
C ALA A 162 16.68 -10.53 1.73
N GLN A 163 16.44 -11.14 0.57
CA GLN A 163 16.45 -12.59 0.38
C GLN A 163 17.45 -13.03 -0.70
N PRO A 164 18.76 -12.78 -0.49
CA PRO A 164 19.77 -13.14 -1.46
C PRO A 164 19.81 -14.66 -1.62
N ASN A 165 19.99 -15.12 -2.85
CA ASN A 165 20.01 -16.55 -3.19
C ASN A 165 18.76 -17.33 -2.76
N GLY A 166 17.59 -16.68 -2.74
CA GLY A 166 16.31 -17.35 -2.45
C GLY A 166 16.20 -17.86 -1.02
N LYS A 167 16.90 -17.22 -0.07
CA LYS A 167 16.72 -17.51 1.36
C LYS A 167 15.26 -17.32 1.78
N SER A 168 14.86 -18.06 2.81
CA SER A 168 13.55 -17.88 3.44
C SER A 168 13.39 -16.45 3.93
N GLY A 169 12.19 -15.90 3.78
CA GLY A 169 11.86 -14.54 4.20
C GLY A 169 10.43 -14.19 3.83
N PHE A 170 10.19 -12.91 3.58
CA PHE A 170 8.87 -12.36 3.27
C PHE A 170 8.32 -12.78 1.90
N LEU A 171 9.17 -12.79 0.86
CA LEU A 171 8.85 -13.32 -0.46
C LEU A 171 8.83 -14.85 -0.45
N LEU A 172 7.84 -15.45 -1.09
CA LEU A 172 7.84 -16.86 -1.42
C LEU A 172 9.08 -17.23 -2.24
N ASN A 173 9.80 -18.25 -1.79
CA ASN A 173 10.98 -18.83 -2.44
C ASN A 173 10.73 -20.26 -2.94
N ASN A 174 9.48 -20.71 -3.00
CA ASN A 174 9.07 -22.06 -3.38
C ASN A 174 8.75 -22.20 -4.89
N GLY A 175 9.10 -21.22 -5.70
CA GLY A 175 8.82 -21.19 -7.15
C GLY A 175 7.51 -20.49 -7.53
N TYR A 176 6.62 -20.23 -6.57
CA TYR A 176 5.41 -19.46 -6.80
C TYR A 176 5.72 -17.97 -6.97
N ALA A 177 4.81 -17.27 -7.63
CA ALA A 177 4.95 -15.83 -7.84
C ALA A 177 4.53 -15.03 -6.60
N ASN A 178 5.32 -14.01 -6.35
CA ASN A 178 5.02 -12.86 -5.49
C ASN A 178 4.54 -11.75 -6.42
N ILE A 179 3.26 -11.40 -6.33
CA ILE A 179 2.53 -10.51 -7.24
C ILE A 179 2.47 -9.14 -6.60
N PHE A 180 2.91 -8.13 -7.34
CA PHE A 180 2.83 -6.71 -7.00
C PHE A 180 2.09 -5.99 -8.12
N TYR A 181 1.47 -4.85 -7.80
CA TYR A 181 0.94 -3.93 -8.80
C TYR A 181 1.79 -2.67 -8.80
N VAL A 182 2.25 -2.25 -9.98
CA VAL A 182 3.18 -1.12 -10.13
C VAL A 182 2.68 -0.21 -11.23
N GLU A 183 2.72 1.09 -10.98
CA GLU A 183 2.47 2.11 -12.00
C GLU A 183 3.66 2.19 -12.97
N GLY A 184 3.39 2.02 -14.25
CA GLY A 184 4.35 2.10 -15.34
C GLY A 184 4.09 3.31 -16.23
N LYS A 185 4.34 3.13 -17.52
CA LYS A 185 4.19 4.16 -18.55
C LYS A 185 2.80 4.77 -18.55
N ASN A 186 2.70 6.09 -18.70
CA ASN A 186 1.44 6.84 -18.85
C ASN A 186 0.41 6.61 -17.72
N GLY A 187 0.84 6.22 -16.52
CA GLY A 187 -0.05 5.90 -15.41
C GLY A 187 -0.76 4.55 -15.52
N GLU A 188 -0.39 3.72 -16.50
CA GLU A 188 -0.91 2.35 -16.61
C GLU A 188 -0.37 1.48 -15.47
N VAL A 189 -1.23 0.62 -14.93
CA VAL A 189 -0.86 -0.31 -13.85
C VAL A 189 -0.52 -1.67 -14.46
N PHE A 190 0.61 -2.23 -14.06
CA PHE A 190 1.06 -3.56 -14.48
C PHE A 190 1.12 -4.52 -13.29
N ALA A 191 0.81 -5.78 -13.54
CA ALA A 191 1.12 -6.85 -12.61
C ALA A 191 2.61 -7.19 -12.73
N VAL A 192 3.34 -7.20 -11.61
CA VAL A 192 4.75 -7.56 -11.52
C VAL A 192 4.89 -8.83 -10.69
N GLY A 193 5.44 -9.87 -11.29
CA GLY A 193 5.69 -11.15 -10.63
C GLY A 193 7.16 -11.34 -10.35
N VAL A 194 7.46 -11.60 -9.09
CA VAL A 194 8.80 -11.97 -8.60
C VAL A 194 8.75 -13.42 -8.15
N ARG A 195 9.56 -14.31 -8.73
CA ARG A 195 9.62 -15.72 -8.31
C ARG A 195 11.05 -16.21 -8.16
N TRP A 196 11.29 -17.07 -7.18
CA TRP A 196 12.57 -17.74 -7.04
C TRP A 196 12.65 -18.92 -8.02
N ASP A 197 13.71 -18.96 -8.82
CA ASP A 197 14.06 -20.12 -9.63
C ASP A 197 15.22 -20.86 -8.95
N SER A 198 14.89 -21.93 -8.24
CA SER A 198 15.87 -22.75 -7.53
C SER A 198 16.85 -23.46 -8.48
N GLY A 199 16.39 -23.86 -9.67
CA GLY A 199 17.23 -24.52 -10.67
C GLY A 199 18.31 -23.61 -11.24
N ARG A 200 17.98 -22.33 -11.49
CA ARG A 200 18.95 -21.32 -11.95
C ARG A 200 19.52 -20.43 -10.84
N ARG A 201 19.15 -20.71 -9.58
CA ARG A 201 19.55 -19.96 -8.38
C ARG A 201 19.43 -18.45 -8.54
N ARG A 202 18.27 -17.98 -9.03
CA ARG A 202 18.04 -16.56 -9.29
C ARG A 202 16.58 -16.16 -9.08
N TRP A 203 16.37 -14.90 -8.69
CA TRP A 203 15.06 -14.27 -8.76
C TRP A 203 14.72 -13.97 -10.20
N ARG A 204 13.49 -14.25 -10.62
CA ARG A 204 12.95 -13.88 -11.92
C ARG A 204 11.91 -12.79 -11.74
N VAL A 205 12.05 -11.69 -12.48
CA VAL A 205 11.14 -10.55 -12.44
C VAL A 205 10.53 -10.33 -13.81
N ARG A 206 9.21 -10.34 -13.88
CA ARG A 206 8.45 -10.13 -15.13
C ARG A 206 7.22 -9.27 -14.84
N ASN A 207 6.77 -8.55 -15.85
CA ASN A 207 5.51 -7.82 -15.82
C ASN A 207 4.53 -8.31 -16.88
N TRP A 208 3.26 -8.07 -16.61
CA TRP A 208 2.14 -8.30 -17.51
C TRP A 208 1.21 -7.10 -17.49
N GLU A 209 0.58 -6.83 -18.63
CA GLU A 209 -0.67 -6.06 -18.65
C GLU A 209 -1.71 -6.79 -17.80
N LEU A 210 -2.61 -6.03 -17.18
CA LEU A 210 -3.64 -6.60 -16.32
C LEU A 210 -4.52 -7.57 -17.12
N GLY A 211 -4.64 -8.81 -16.64
CA GLY A 211 -5.36 -9.88 -17.32
C GLY A 211 -4.63 -10.47 -18.53
N GLY A 212 -3.46 -9.94 -18.93
CA GLY A 212 -2.67 -10.47 -20.05
C GLY A 212 -2.06 -11.85 -19.77
N PHE A 213 -2.02 -12.28 -18.52
CA PHE A 213 -1.63 -13.64 -18.11
C PHE A 213 -2.83 -14.56 -17.82
N GLY A 214 -4.07 -14.06 -17.95
CA GLY A 214 -5.26 -14.74 -17.45
C GLY A 214 -5.34 -14.67 -15.92
N ASP A 215 -5.76 -15.77 -15.31
CA ASP A 215 -5.89 -15.87 -13.86
C ASP A 215 -4.58 -16.28 -13.18
N TRP A 216 -4.35 -15.72 -12.00
CA TRP A 216 -3.35 -16.22 -11.07
C TRP A 216 -3.91 -17.42 -10.32
N ASP A 217 -3.11 -18.48 -10.20
CA ASP A 217 -3.49 -19.65 -9.42
C ASP A 217 -3.64 -19.31 -7.91
N ALA A 218 -4.40 -20.14 -7.20
CA ALA A 218 -4.39 -20.15 -5.74
C ALA A 218 -2.96 -20.34 -5.18
N ASP A 219 -2.77 -19.98 -3.91
CA ASP A 219 -1.52 -20.07 -3.16
C ASP A 219 -0.37 -19.16 -3.65
N ARG A 220 -0.57 -18.37 -4.71
CA ARG A 220 0.34 -17.27 -5.03
C ARG A 220 0.20 -16.17 -3.98
N GLN A 221 1.28 -15.43 -3.77
CA GLN A 221 1.31 -14.35 -2.78
C GLN A 221 1.10 -13.01 -3.48
N VAL A 222 0.17 -12.21 -2.99
CA VAL A 222 -0.04 -10.82 -3.39
C VAL A 222 0.57 -9.93 -2.31
N LEU A 223 1.41 -9.00 -2.72
CA LEU A 223 2.10 -8.06 -1.85
C LEU A 223 1.76 -6.64 -2.26
N CYS A 224 1.49 -5.81 -1.27
CA CYS A 224 1.22 -4.40 -1.48
C CYS A 224 1.68 -3.59 -0.26
N PRO A 225 1.88 -2.26 -0.42
CA PRO A 225 2.13 -1.40 0.71
C PRO A 225 0.94 -1.47 1.69
N GLY A 226 1.25 -1.60 2.96
CA GLY A 226 0.25 -1.63 4.03
C GLY A 226 0.96 -1.28 5.32
N THR A 227 0.27 -0.66 6.28
CA THR A 227 0.94 -0.16 7.48
C THR A 227 1.39 -1.30 8.39
N ALA A 228 2.61 -1.19 8.92
CA ALA A 228 3.09 -2.03 10.01
C ALA A 228 2.21 -1.73 11.22
N ALA A 229 1.33 -2.66 11.58
CA ALA A 229 0.72 -2.64 12.89
C ALA A 229 1.81 -3.11 13.88
N LEU A 230 2.38 -2.15 14.62
CA LEU A 230 3.00 -2.40 15.93
C LEU A 230 2.02 -1.92 17.00
#